data_AF-A0A537SDW2-F1
#
_entry.id   AF-A0A537SDW2-F1
#
_cell.length_a   1.000
_cell.length_b   1.000
_cell.length_c   1.000
_cell.angle_alpha   90.00
_cell.angle_beta   90.00
_cell.angle_gamma   90.00
#
_symmetry.space_group_name_H-M   'P 1'
#
loop_
_entity.id
_entity.type
_entity.pdbx_description
1 polymer ?
#
loop_
_entity_poly.entity_id
_entity_poly.type
_entity_poly.pdbx_seq_one_letter_code
_entity_poly.pdbx_strand_id
1 'polypeptide(L)' 'MSKYFGRSDPRLALARQWAREGRNAGGPGVGVVVVWPHHVGVITGQTPEGHWIVHSGNDGGAVRTRARSVAGAIAFRRV' A
#
# COMPACT_ATOMS: atom_id res chain seq x y z
N MET A 1 -0.30 1.95 8.38
CA MET A 1 -0.73 2.88 7.31
C MET A 1 -1.64 3.99 7.80
N SER A 2 -2.57 3.75 8.74
CA SER A 2 -3.50 4.80 9.20
C SER A 2 -2.78 6.04 9.73
N LYS A 3 -1.75 5.86 10.58
CA LYS A 3 -0.88 6.95 11.05
C LYS A 3 -0.17 7.70 9.90
N TYR A 4 0.32 6.99 8.89
CA TYR A 4 1.00 7.58 7.73
C TYR A 4 0.06 8.52 6.94
N PHE A 5 -1.23 8.18 6.86
CA PHE A 5 -2.25 8.98 6.19
C PHE A 5 -3.10 9.85 7.13
N GLY A 6 -2.71 9.99 8.41
CA GLY A 6 -3.47 10.78 9.39
C GLY A 6 -4.89 10.27 9.68
N ARG A 7 -5.16 8.97 9.46
CA ARG A 7 -6.49 8.36 9.64
C ARG A 7 -6.61 7.68 11.00
N SER A 8 -7.74 7.87 11.67
CA SER A 8 -8.06 7.30 12.98
C SER A 8 -9.12 6.19 12.95
N ASP A 9 -9.73 5.90 11.79
CA ASP A 9 -10.73 4.82 11.63
C ASP A 9 -10.12 3.44 11.98
N PRO A 10 -10.62 2.76 13.04
CA PRO A 10 -10.13 1.46 13.46
C PRO A 10 -10.24 0.36 12.38
N ARG A 11 -11.19 0.46 11.43
CA ARG A 11 -11.33 -0.55 10.36
C ARG A 11 -10.05 -0.66 9.53
N LEU A 12 -9.30 0.44 9.43
CA LEU A 12 -8.05 0.52 8.65
C LEU A 12 -6.86 -0.18 9.32
N ALA A 13 -7.05 -0.76 10.51
CA ALA A 13 -6.11 -1.75 11.05
C ALA A 13 -6.08 -3.03 10.19
N LEU A 14 -7.17 -3.36 9.49
CA LEU A 14 -7.25 -4.49 8.56
C LEU A 14 -6.84 -4.06 7.14
N ALA A 15 -5.80 -4.67 6.59
CA ALA A 15 -5.26 -4.33 5.27
C ALA A 15 -6.33 -4.28 4.16
N ARG A 16 -7.15 -5.34 4.04
CA ARG A 16 -8.21 -5.42 3.02
C ARG A 16 -9.22 -4.26 3.07
N GLN A 17 -9.43 -3.64 4.22
CA GLN A 17 -10.38 -2.54 4.35
C GLN A 17 -9.92 -1.31 3.56
N TRP A 18 -8.60 -1.14 3.35
CA TRP A 18 -8.04 -0.09 2.50
C TRP A 18 -8.49 -0.18 1.03
N ALA A 19 -8.92 -1.35 0.55
CA ALA A 19 -9.42 -1.50 -0.83
C ALA A 19 -10.68 -0.66 -1.10
N ARG A 20 -11.40 -0.24 -0.05
CA ARG A 20 -12.59 0.61 -0.14
C ARG A 20 -12.27 2.10 -0.05
N GLU A 21 -11.01 2.47 0.20
CA GLU A 21 -10.64 3.86 0.46
C GLU A 21 -10.42 4.68 -0.81
N GLY A 22 -10.79 5.96 -0.77
CA GLY A 22 -10.57 6.88 -1.88
C GLY A 22 -11.14 6.38 -3.21
N ARG A 23 -10.40 6.52 -4.31
CA ARG A 23 -10.82 6.10 -5.66
C ARG A 23 -9.90 5.05 -6.27
N ASN A 24 -10.42 4.26 -7.22
CA ASN A 24 -9.61 3.29 -7.97
C ASN A 24 -8.49 4.02 -8.73
N ALA A 25 -7.24 3.56 -8.58
CA ALA A 25 -6.09 4.15 -9.23
C ALA A 25 -5.88 3.66 -10.67
N GLY A 26 -6.52 2.55 -11.06
CA GLY A 26 -6.36 1.90 -12.36
C GLY A 26 -5.15 0.94 -12.44
N GLY A 27 -4.19 1.06 -11.51
CA GLY A 27 -3.00 0.21 -11.47
C GLY A 27 -1.94 0.74 -10.50
N PRO A 28 -0.75 0.12 -10.47
CA PRO A 28 0.36 0.58 -9.64
C PRO A 28 0.94 1.90 -10.18
N GLY A 29 1.49 2.72 -9.28
CA GLY A 29 2.16 3.97 -9.60
C GLY A 29 2.58 4.71 -8.33
N VAL A 30 3.51 5.66 -8.45
CA VAL A 30 3.96 6.45 -7.30
C VAL A 30 2.79 7.20 -6.65
N GLY A 31 2.72 7.15 -5.32
CA GLY A 31 1.63 7.70 -4.51
C GLY A 31 0.39 6.80 -4.43
N VAL A 32 0.35 5.67 -5.15
CA VAL A 32 -0.76 4.73 -5.10
C VAL A 32 -0.63 3.83 -3.88
N VAL A 33 -1.74 3.67 -3.15
CA VAL A 33 -1.87 2.66 -2.11
C VAL A 33 -2.15 1.31 -2.76
N VAL A 34 -1.23 0.37 -2.56
CA VAL A 34 -1.37 -1.03 -2.99
C VAL A 34 -1.87 -1.87 -1.83
N VAL A 35 -2.92 -2.66 -2.08
CA VAL A 35 -3.62 -3.44 -1.06
C VAL A 35 -3.54 -4.92 -1.40
N TRP A 36 -3.02 -5.71 -0.47
CA TRP A 36 -3.09 -7.17 -0.46
C TRP A 36 -4.11 -7.64 0.59
N PRO A 37 -4.54 -8.91 0.56
CA PRO A 37 -5.52 -9.43 1.53
C PRO A 37 -5.11 -9.23 3.01
N HIS A 38 -3.80 -9.24 3.28
CA HIS A 38 -3.20 -9.18 4.63
C HIS A 38 -2.10 -8.10 4.78
N HIS A 39 -1.83 -7.31 3.74
CA HIS A 39 -0.80 -6.26 3.80
C HIS A 39 -1.24 -5.00 3.04
N VAL A 40 -0.73 -3.84 3.42
CA VAL A 40 -1.00 -2.58 2.72
C VAL A 40 0.23 -1.68 2.76
N GLY A 41 0.48 -0.99 1.67
CA GLY A 41 1.57 -0.02 1.56
C GLY A 41 1.27 1.05 0.53
N VAL A 42 2.14 2.05 0.46
CA VAL A 42 2.13 3.08 -0.59
C VAL A 42 3.35 2.90 -1.47
N ILE A 43 3.16 2.94 -2.78
CA ILE A 43 4.25 2.90 -3.74
C ILE A 43 4.93 4.27 -3.73
N THR A 44 6.22 4.32 -3.42
CA THR A 44 6.99 5.56 -3.33
C THR A 44 7.97 5.75 -4.49
N GLY A 45 8.16 4.71 -5.31
CA GLY A 45 9.08 4.76 -6.44
C GLY A 45 9.11 3.43 -7.18
N GLN A 46 10.01 3.33 -8.15
CA GLN A 46 10.30 2.12 -8.89
C GLN A 46 11.82 2.01 -9.04
N THR A 47 12.38 0.81 -8.94
CA THR A 47 13.79 0.57 -9.24
C THR A 47 14.03 0.68 -10.76
N PRO A 48 15.28 0.88 -11.21
CA PRO A 48 15.60 0.91 -12.64
C PRO A 48 15.15 -0.35 -13.40
N GLU A 49 15.09 -1.49 -12.72
CA GLU A 49 14.68 -2.79 -13.25
C GLU A 49 13.14 -2.99 -13.24
N GLY A 50 12.39 -1.99 -12.79
CA GLY A 50 10.92 -2.00 -12.82
C GLY A 50 10.25 -2.53 -11.54
N HIS A 51 10.98 -2.80 -10.46
CA HIS A 51 10.37 -3.25 -9.21
C HIS A 51 9.77 -2.08 -8.43
N TRP A 52 8.53 -2.22 -7.96
CA TRP A 52 7.89 -1.18 -7.16
C TRP A 52 8.51 -1.08 -5.78
N ILE A 53 8.89 0.13 -5.38
CA ILE A 53 9.35 0.46 -4.03
C ILE A 53 8.12 0.81 -3.20
N VAL A 54 7.89 0.05 -2.13
CA VAL A 54 6.70 0.18 -1.28
C VAL A 54 7.12 0.57 0.13
N HIS A 55 6.57 1.67 0.63
CA HIS A 55 6.59 2.02 2.04
C HIS A 55 5.40 1.38 2.75
N SER A 56 5.65 0.58 3.77
CA SER A 56 4.59 -0.07 4.54
C SER A 56 4.98 -0.33 5.99
N GLY A 57 3.98 -0.32 6.86
CA GLY A 57 4.12 -0.73 8.26
C GLY A 57 3.79 -2.20 8.46
N ASN A 58 4.28 -2.78 9.56
CA ASN A 58 4.18 -4.21 9.87
C ASN A 58 4.71 -5.13 8.74
N ASP A 59 5.64 -4.62 7.92
CA ASP A 59 6.41 -5.46 7.02
C ASP A 59 7.41 -6.23 7.89
N GLY A 60 7.05 -7.45 8.29
CA GLY A 60 7.83 -8.28 9.23
C GLY A 60 8.04 -7.60 10.59
N GLY A 61 6.97 -7.01 11.15
CA GLY A 61 6.99 -6.35 12.46
C GLY A 61 7.58 -4.92 12.47
N ALA A 62 8.06 -4.41 11.34
CA ALA A 62 8.69 -3.10 11.24
C ALA A 62 8.05 -2.23 10.15
N VAL A 63 8.38 -0.94 10.18
CA VAL A 63 8.16 -0.04 9.04
C VAL A 63 9.33 -0.18 8.08
N ARG A 64 9.06 -0.43 6.79
CA ARG A 64 10.09 -0.61 5.76
C ARG A 64 9.70 0.09 4.46
N THR A 65 10.73 0.53 3.73
CA THR A 65 10.63 1.00 2.35
C THR A 65 11.56 0.14 1.50
N ARG A 66 11.03 -0.70 0.62
CA ARG A 66 11.84 -1.61 -0.21
C ARG A 66 11.12 -2.04 -1.48
N ALA A 67 11.88 -2.59 -2.42
CA ALA A 67 11.32 -3.27 -3.59
C ALA A 67 10.40 -4.43 -3.14
N ARG A 68 9.21 -4.49 -3.73
CA ARG A 68 8.20 -5.52 -3.46
C ARG A 68 7.36 -5.78 -4.70
N SER A 69 7.04 -7.05 -4.94
CA SER A 69 6.10 -7.45 -5.99
C SER A 69 4.68 -7.00 -5.65
N VAL A 70 3.95 -6.48 -6.64
CA VAL A 70 2.53 -6.13 -6.55
C VAL A 70 1.60 -7.26 -7.00
N ALA A 71 2.16 -8.45 -7.31
CA ALA A 71 1.35 -9.63 -7.58
C ALA A 71 0.43 -9.96 -6.41
N GLY A 72 -0.79 -10.42 -6.72
CA GLY A 72 -1.81 -10.73 -5.71
C GLY A 72 -2.39 -9.50 -4.99
N ALA A 73 -2.09 -8.28 -5.44
CA ALA A 73 -2.80 -7.10 -4.99
C ALA A 73 -4.27 -7.19 -5.41
N ILE A 74 -5.17 -6.89 -4.48
CA ILE A 74 -6.62 -6.91 -4.67
C ILE A 74 -7.17 -5.53 -5.00
N ALA A 75 -6.40 -4.46 -4.78
CA ALA A 75 -6.77 -3.11 -5.14
C ALA A 75 -5.56 -2.17 -5.24
N PHE A 76 -5.72 -1.13 -6.06
CA PHE A 76 -4.85 0.03 -6.16
C PHE A 76 -5.68 1.29 -5.95
N ARG A 77 -5.35 2.12 -4.95
CA ARG A 77 -6.19 3.23 -4.50
C ARG A 77 -5.42 4.55 -4.45
N ARG A 78 -6.10 5.64 -4.82
CA ARG A 78 -5.68 7.03 -4.52
C ARG A 78 -6.51 7.51 -3.34
N VAL A 79 -5.84 7.85 -2.24
CA VAL A 79 -6.40 7.92 -0.87
C VAL A 79 -6.19 9.29 -0.25
#